data_AF-A0A2J6X5U0-F1
#
_entry.id   AF-A0A2J6X5U0-F1
#
_cell.length_a   1.000
_cell.length_b   1.000
_cell.length_c   1.000
_cell.angle_alpha   90.00
_cell.angle_beta   90.00
_cell.angle_gamma   90.00
#
_symmetry.space_group_name_H-M   'P 1'
#
loop_
_entity.id
_entity.type
_entity.pdbx_description
1 polymer ?
#
loop_
_entity_poly.entity_id
_entity_poly.type
_entity_poly.pdbx_seq_one_letter_code
_entity_poly.pdbx_strand_id
1 'polypeptide(L)'
;SRLSAVLKVVGFLVDNEMRDETLLFTSGRINYNIVQIASKINSKIIVSQSAVSTLAIKSGDSLNITLVGFLRGNRFNIYSHPERISQ
;
A
#
# COMPACT_ATOMS: atom_id res chain seq x y z
N SER A 1 -16.19 3.52 -0.69
CA SER A 1 -15.46 2.31 -0.27
C SER A 1 -13.95 2.57 -0.37
N ARG A 2 -13.10 1.88 0.40
CA ARG A 2 -11.63 2.00 0.30
C ARG A 2 -11.09 1.68 -1.10
N LEU A 3 -11.69 0.69 -1.79
CA LEU A 3 -11.27 0.27 -3.11
C LEU A 3 -11.55 1.34 -4.16
N SER A 4 -12.76 1.92 -4.13
CA SER A 4 -13.13 3.01 -5.04
C SER A 4 -12.24 4.24 -4.85
N ALA A 5 -11.82 4.53 -3.61
CA ALA A 5 -10.90 5.64 -3.33
C ALA A 5 -9.54 5.40 -3.99
N VAL A 6 -8.96 4.19 -3.84
CA VAL A 6 -7.69 3.85 -4.49
C VAL A 6 -7.82 3.86 -6.01
N LEU A 7 -8.91 3.32 -6.58
CA LEU A 7 -9.13 3.34 -8.03
C LEU A 7 -9.24 4.75 -8.62
N LYS A 8 -9.77 5.73 -7.87
CA LYS A 8 -9.77 7.13 -8.31
C LYS A 8 -8.35 7.69 -8.40
N VAL A 9 -7.48 7.36 -7.45
CA VAL A 9 -6.05 7.74 -7.51
C VAL A 9 -5.38 7.07 -8.70
N VAL A 10 -5.63 5.77 -8.92
CA VAL A 10 -5.10 5.05 -10.10
C VAL A 10 -5.54 5.73 -11.40
N GLY A 11 -6.82 6.05 -11.53
CA GLY A 11 -7.35 6.75 -12.71
C GLY A 11 -6.67 8.10 -12.91
N PHE A 12 -6.51 8.89 -11.85
CA PHE A 12 -5.78 10.15 -11.90
C PHE A 12 -4.33 9.97 -12.38
N LEU A 13 -3.60 8.97 -11.88
CA LEU A 13 -2.23 8.70 -12.32
C LEU A 13 -2.17 8.32 -13.81
N VAL A 14 -3.11 7.51 -14.29
CA VAL A 14 -3.20 7.10 -15.69
C VAL A 14 -3.52 8.30 -16.59
N ASP A 15 -4.51 9.12 -16.21
CA ASP A 15 -4.95 10.29 -16.99
C ASP A 15 -3.86 11.36 -17.10
N ASN A 16 -2.94 11.43 -16.12
CA ASN A 16 -1.83 12.38 -16.10
C ASN A 16 -0.49 11.74 -16.51
N GLU A 17 -0.49 10.51 -17.01
CA GLU A 17 0.69 9.75 -17.41
C GLU A 17 1.80 9.66 -16.33
N MET A 18 1.42 9.71 -15.06
CA MET A 18 2.34 9.66 -13.93
C MET A 18 2.81 8.23 -13.69
N ARG A 19 4.12 7.99 -13.81
CA ARG A 19 4.74 6.65 -13.70
C ARG A 19 5.84 6.54 -12.64
N ASP A 20 6.04 7.58 -11.83
CA ASP A 20 7.06 7.60 -10.79
C ASP A 20 6.83 6.50 -9.74
N GLU A 21 7.88 6.18 -8.97
CA GLU A 21 7.71 5.33 -7.80
C GLU A 21 6.76 6.02 -6.81
N THR A 22 5.66 5.35 -6.46
CA THR A 22 4.63 5.92 -5.59
C THR A 22 4.56 5.21 -4.24
N LEU A 23 4.23 5.97 -3.21
CA LEU A 23 3.76 5.42 -1.93
C LEU A 23 2.24 5.50 -1.88
N LEU A 24 1.58 4.38 -1.60
CA LEU A 24 0.13 4.37 -1.43
C LEU A 24 -0.25 4.52 0.04
N PHE A 25 -0.87 5.65 0.38
CA PHE A 25 -1.47 5.84 1.70
C PHE A 25 -2.99 5.60 1.66
N THR A 26 -3.52 4.90 2.66
CA THR A 26 -4.98 4.72 2.81
C THR A 26 -5.41 4.71 4.27
N SER A 27 -6.58 5.29 4.58
CA SER A 27 -7.18 5.20 5.91
C SER A 27 -7.84 3.84 6.18
N GLY A 28 -8.15 3.07 5.14
CA GLY A 28 -8.84 1.78 5.24
C GLY A 28 -7.90 0.60 5.45
N ARG A 29 -8.46 -0.56 5.84
CA ARG A 29 -7.71 -1.81 5.97
C ARG A 29 -7.02 -2.21 4.66
N ILE A 30 -5.79 -2.68 4.75
CA ILE A 30 -5.07 -3.25 3.60
C ILE A 30 -5.53 -4.70 3.44
N ASN A 31 -6.13 -5.00 2.28
CA ASN A 31 -6.52 -6.35 1.89
C ASN A 31 -5.84 -6.73 0.56
N TYR A 32 -5.98 -7.99 0.16
CA TYR A 32 -5.39 -8.53 -1.08
C TYR A 32 -5.57 -7.62 -2.30
N ASN A 33 -6.79 -7.12 -2.55
CA ASN A 33 -7.06 -6.28 -3.71
C ASN A 33 -6.29 -4.95 -3.69
N ILE A 34 -6.07 -4.35 -2.51
CA ILE A 34 -5.27 -3.12 -2.41
C ILE A 34 -3.82 -3.40 -2.82
N VAL A 35 -3.26 -4.54 -2.38
CA VAL A 35 -1.88 -4.94 -2.73
C VAL A 35 -1.74 -5.20 -4.23
N GLN A 36 -2.73 -5.88 -4.84
CA GLN A 36 -2.76 -6.16 -6.28
C GLN A 36 -2.91 -4.90 -7.15
N ILE A 37 -3.53 -3.85 -6.61
CA ILE A 37 -3.61 -2.57 -7.33
C ILE A 37 -2.31 -1.79 -7.16
N ALA A 38 -1.74 -1.77 -5.96
CA ALA A 38 -0.47 -1.11 -5.69
C ALA A 38 0.67 -1.67 -6.57
N SER A 39 0.70 -2.98 -6.81
CA SER A 39 1.68 -3.59 -7.72
C SER A 39 1.58 -3.11 -9.17
N LYS A 40 0.38 -2.70 -9.61
CA LYS A 40 0.14 -2.19 -10.98
C LYS A 40 0.54 -0.74 -11.16
N ILE A 41 0.60 0.04 -10.08
CA ILE A 41 0.97 1.47 -10.12
C ILE A 41 2.41 1.71 -9.63
N ASN A 42 3.26 0.69 -9.73
CA ASN A 42 4.65 0.71 -9.29
C ASN A 42 4.83 1.18 -7.83
N SER A 43 3.87 0.88 -6.96
CA SER A 43 3.97 1.24 -5.55
C SER A 43 4.67 0.16 -4.76
N LYS A 44 5.83 0.51 -4.18
CA LYS A 44 6.65 -0.41 -3.37
C LYS A 44 6.30 -0.37 -1.89
N ILE A 45 5.53 0.62 -1.44
CA ILE A 45 5.16 0.81 -0.03
C ILE A 45 3.68 1.18 0.06
N ILE A 46 2.94 0.43 0.88
CA ILE A 46 1.56 0.74 1.25
C ILE A 46 1.48 1.02 2.73
N VAL A 47 0.90 2.17 3.10
CA VAL A 47 0.78 2.60 4.49
C VAL A 47 -0.69 2.79 4.84
N SER A 48 -1.08 2.29 6.02
CA SER A 48 -2.42 2.45 6.54
C SER A 48 -2.48 2.71 8.04
N GLN A 49 -3.48 3.51 8.44
CA GLN A 49 -3.86 3.68 9.84
C GLN A 49 -4.64 2.48 10.41
N SER A 50 -5.02 1.53 9.54
CA SER A 50 -5.86 0.37 9.85
C SER A 50 -5.07 -0.96 9.79
N ALA A 51 -5.74 -2.05 10.13
CA ALA A 51 -5.18 -3.40 10.09
C ALA A 51 -4.86 -3.90 8.68
N VAL A 52 -3.89 -4.81 8.59
CA VAL A 52 -3.49 -5.56 7.39
C VAL A 52 -4.00 -7.00 7.50
N SER A 53 -4.62 -7.55 6.45
CA SER A 53 -5.09 -8.95 6.48
C SER A 53 -3.96 -9.94 6.18
N THR A 54 -4.06 -11.17 6.71
CA THR A 54 -3.06 -12.23 6.47
C THR A 54 -2.80 -12.49 4.98
N LEU A 55 -3.86 -12.49 4.15
CA LEU A 55 -3.70 -12.66 2.70
C LEU A 55 -3.01 -11.46 2.05
N ALA A 56 -3.21 -10.24 2.57
CA ALA A 56 -2.48 -9.08 2.10
C ALA A 56 -0.98 -9.20 2.43
N ILE A 57 -0.63 -9.66 3.63
CA ILE A 57 0.77 -9.88 4.05
C ILE A 57 1.45 -10.85 3.08
N LYS A 58 0.88 -12.04 2.86
CA LYS A 58 1.40 -13.03 1.90
C LYS A 58 1.58 -12.45 0.49
N SER A 59 0.61 -11.65 0.05
CA SER A 59 0.67 -11.00 -1.26
C SER A 59 1.74 -9.91 -1.30
N GLY A 60 1.95 -9.16 -0.22
CA GLY A 60 2.98 -8.14 -0.08
C GLY A 60 4.37 -8.75 -0.19
N ASP A 61 4.61 -9.83 0.55
CA ASP A 61 5.87 -10.60 0.47
C ASP A 61 6.14 -11.11 -0.95
N SER A 62 5.12 -11.71 -1.58
CA SER A 62 5.26 -12.29 -2.92
C SER A 62 5.51 -11.24 -4.02
N LEU A 63 4.97 -10.04 -3.84
CA LEU A 63 5.06 -8.94 -4.82
C LEU A 63 6.18 -7.94 -4.50
N ASN A 64 6.98 -8.21 -3.47
CA ASN A 64 8.03 -7.32 -3.01
C ASN A 64 7.52 -5.91 -2.64
N ILE A 65 6.42 -5.86 -1.89
CA ILE A 65 5.76 -4.63 -1.43
C ILE A 65 5.81 -4.56 0.10
N THR A 66 6.31 -3.44 0.63
CA THR A 66 6.34 -3.15 2.06
C THR A 66 4.96 -2.73 2.54
N LEU A 67 4.40 -3.45 3.52
CA LEU A 67 3.09 -3.15 4.09
C LEU A 67 3.25 -2.58 5.49
N VAL A 68 2.71 -1.39 5.72
CA VAL A 68 2.70 -0.72 7.02
C VAL A 68 1.27 -0.54 7.48
N GLY A 69 0.98 -1.00 8.70
CA GLY A 69 -0.34 -0.89 9.32
C GLY A 69 -0.29 -0.23 10.69
N PHE A 70 -1.48 0.13 11.19
CA PHE A 70 -1.66 0.79 12.48
C PHE A 70 -0.80 2.06 12.67
N LEU A 71 -0.58 2.83 11.61
CA LEU A 71 0.14 4.11 11.69
C LEU A 71 -0.57 5.09 12.65
N ARG A 72 0.16 5.54 13.67
CA ARG A 72 -0.26 6.50 14.70
C ARG A 72 0.91 7.40 15.08
N GLY A 73 1.00 8.59 14.49
CA GLY A 73 2.15 9.48 14.66
C GLY A 73 3.43 8.77 14.25
N ASN A 74 4.39 8.66 15.17
CA ASN A 74 5.67 8.00 14.92
C ASN A 74 5.66 6.49 15.24
N ARG A 75 4.49 5.88 15.47
CA ARG A 75 4.37 4.43 15.73
C ARG A 75 3.62 3.75 14.59
N PHE A 76 4.13 2.61 14.14
CA PHE A 76 3.53 1.79 13.11
C PHE A 76 4.09 0.37 13.17
N ASN A 77 3.40 -0.57 12.53
CA ASN A 77 3.87 -1.95 12.39
C ASN A 77 4.21 -2.21 10.92
N ILE A 78 5.39 -2.77 10.67
CA ILE A 78 5.78 -3.24 9.35
C ILE A 78 5.46 -4.73 9.25
N TYR A 79 4.75 -5.12 8.19
CA TYR A 79 4.27 -6.48 7.98
C TYR A 79 5.02 -7.25 6.89
N SER A 80 5.74 -6.54 6.01
CA SER A 80 6.54 -7.13 4.93
C SER A 80 7.65 -6.17 4.55
N HIS A 81 8.78 -6.68 4.06
CA HIS A 81 9.90 -5.91 3.51
C HIS A 81 10.34 -4.69 4.35
N PRO A 82 10.72 -4.88 5.64
CA PRO A 82 11.11 -3.79 6.53
C PRO A 82 12.37 -3.04 6.10
N GLU A 83 13.21 -3.65 5.27
CA GLU A 83 14.47 -3.09 4.76
C GLU A 83 14.31 -1.74 4.02
N ARG A 84 13.10 -1.40 3.54
CA ARG A 84 12.82 -0.12 2.87
C ARG A 84 12.58 1.06 3.80
N ILE A 85 12.49 0.84 5.11
CA ILE A 85 12.18 1.88 6.09
C ILE A 85 13.40 2.06 6.99
N SER A 86 14.11 3.18 6.81
CA SER A 86 15.13 3.63 7.76
C SER A 86 14.49 4.45 8.88
N GLN A 87 14.92 4.19 10.12
CA GLN A 87 14.55 4.98 11.30
C GLN A 87 15.60 6.03 11.60
#